data_AF-A0A2R6L7H4-F1
#
_entry.id   AF-A0A2R6L7H4-F1
#
_cell.length_a   1.000
_cell.length_b   1.000
_cell.length_c   1.000
_cell.angle_alpha   90.00
_cell.angle_beta   90.00
_cell.angle_gamma   90.00
#
_symmetry.space_group_name_H-M   'P 1'
#
loop_
_entity.id
_entity.type
_entity.pdbx_description
1 polymer ?
#
loop_
_entity_poly.entity_id
_entity_poly.type
_entity_poly.pdbx_seq_one_letter_code
_entity_poly.pdbx_strand_id
1 'polypeptide(L)'
;MSRSALVGNVTSMLEDAGFTVSDRCAIRPKSFDIAARRRKDVVLLKVLANVDAFGGQTGAEMRRLGEYLEATPMVIGLRTRNEDLKPGVVYFRHGVPVLSPDSAMDLFVEEVPPLIYAAPGGLYVNIDGELLSDVRSDREWSLGRLASELSVSRRTVSKYEDGMSASVDVAAELEDIFDRPLASPVSVLDGAEEVRDGVDDPDEPDADP
;
A
#
# COMPACT_ATOMS: atom_id res chain seq x y z
N MET A 1 -15.41 -4.50 -19.65
CA MET A 1 -14.47 -5.63 -19.72
C MET A 1 -15.06 -6.84 -18.99
N SER A 2 -14.92 -8.05 -19.54
CA SER A 2 -15.37 -9.26 -18.83
C SER A 2 -14.36 -9.64 -17.73
N ARG A 3 -14.82 -10.36 -16.71
CA ARG A 3 -13.93 -10.87 -15.65
C ARG A 3 -12.83 -11.79 -16.21
N SER A 4 -13.16 -12.62 -17.21
CA SER A 4 -12.20 -13.51 -17.84
C SER A 4 -11.11 -12.77 -18.62
N ALA A 5 -11.46 -11.65 -19.24
CA ALA A 5 -10.50 -10.77 -19.90
C ALA A 5 -9.59 -10.09 -18.87
N LEU A 6 -10.15 -9.56 -17.78
CA LEU A 6 -9.33 -8.92 -16.72
C LEU A 6 -8.32 -9.89 -16.11
N VAL A 7 -8.74 -11.12 -15.77
CA VAL A 7 -7.81 -12.15 -15.29
C VAL A 7 -6.76 -12.49 -16.34
N GLY A 8 -7.13 -12.52 -17.63
CA GLY A 8 -6.20 -12.77 -18.74
C GLY A 8 -5.12 -11.69 -18.82
N ASN A 9 -5.53 -10.42 -18.80
CA ASN A 9 -4.59 -9.29 -18.85
C ASN A 9 -3.63 -9.30 -17.65
N VAL A 10 -4.14 -9.56 -16.44
CA VAL A 10 -3.29 -9.68 -15.23
C VAL A 10 -2.33 -10.85 -15.34
N THR A 11 -2.76 -11.98 -15.93
CA THR A 11 -1.89 -13.14 -16.15
C THR A 11 -0.74 -12.78 -17.08
N SER A 12 -1.04 -12.16 -18.23
CA SER A 12 -0.02 -11.74 -19.19
C SER A 12 0.95 -10.70 -18.61
N MET A 13 0.45 -9.72 -17.85
CA MET A 13 1.31 -8.75 -17.17
C MET A 13 2.29 -9.43 -16.19
N LEU A 14 1.84 -10.43 -15.43
CA LEU A 14 2.72 -11.17 -14.51
C LEU A 14 3.74 -12.03 -15.26
N GLU A 15 3.36 -12.64 -16.39
CA GLU A 15 4.28 -13.38 -17.25
C GLU A 15 5.36 -12.45 -17.82
N ASP A 16 4.97 -11.25 -18.28
CA ASP A 16 5.89 -10.21 -18.76
C ASP A 16 6.82 -9.71 -17.63
N ALA A 17 6.32 -9.65 -16.39
CA ALA A 17 7.10 -9.39 -15.18
C ALA A 17 8.05 -10.55 -14.77
N GLY A 18 8.07 -11.65 -15.52
CA GLY A 18 8.91 -12.82 -15.26
C GLY A 18 8.37 -13.77 -14.18
N PHE A 19 7.08 -13.70 -13.83
CA PHE A 19 6.45 -14.69 -12.98
C PHE A 19 6.10 -15.95 -13.77
N THR A 20 6.22 -17.10 -13.12
CA THR A 20 5.50 -18.32 -13.51
C THR A 20 4.12 -18.28 -12.88
N VAL A 21 3.07 -18.23 -13.71
CA VAL A 21 1.67 -18.14 -13.26
C VAL A 21 1.00 -19.51 -13.30
N SER A 22 0.18 -19.82 -12.30
CA SER A 22 -0.60 -21.06 -12.25
C SER A 22 -1.77 -21.04 -13.25
N ASP A 23 -2.30 -22.22 -13.55
CA ASP A 23 -3.65 -22.31 -14.10
C ASP A 23 -4.66 -21.61 -13.19
N ARG A 24 -5.77 -21.14 -13.78
CA ARG A 24 -6.86 -20.51 -13.02
C ARG A 24 -7.45 -21.50 -12.03
N CYS A 25 -7.55 -21.10 -10.77
CA CYS A 25 -8.17 -21.90 -9.73
C CYS A 25 -9.68 -22.11 -10.04
N ALA A 26 -10.03 -23.34 -10.39
CA ALA A 26 -11.39 -23.74 -10.76
C ALA A 26 -12.20 -24.34 -9.59
N ILE A 27 -11.57 -24.58 -8.44
CA ILE A 27 -12.18 -25.21 -7.27
C ILE A 27 -13.09 -24.21 -6.55
N ARG A 28 -14.27 -24.65 -6.09
CA ARG A 28 -15.22 -23.81 -5.34
C ARG A 28 -15.41 -24.36 -3.93
N PRO A 29 -15.48 -23.51 -2.89
CA PRO A 29 -15.25 -22.05 -2.92
C PRO A 29 -13.78 -21.69 -3.23
N LYS A 30 -13.55 -20.52 -3.85
CA LYS A 30 -12.20 -20.05 -4.22
C LYS A 30 -11.78 -18.82 -3.45
N SER A 31 -10.64 -18.88 -2.78
CA SER A 31 -10.08 -17.74 -2.07
C SER A 31 -9.36 -16.78 -3.04
N PHE A 32 -8.54 -17.29 -3.96
CA PHE A 32 -7.83 -16.53 -5.01
C PHE A 32 -8.18 -17.04 -6.44
N ASP A 33 -7.77 -16.33 -7.49
CA ASP A 33 -7.96 -16.72 -8.90
C ASP A 33 -6.71 -17.37 -9.52
N ILE A 34 -5.53 -16.82 -9.25
CA ILE A 34 -4.24 -17.30 -9.75
C ILE A 34 -3.19 -17.19 -8.63
N ALA A 35 -2.22 -18.10 -8.65
CA ALA A 35 -0.99 -17.96 -7.91
C ALA A 35 0.14 -17.67 -8.90
N ALA A 36 1.09 -16.82 -8.53
CA ALA A 36 2.24 -16.52 -9.38
C ALA A 36 3.51 -16.53 -8.54
N ARG A 37 4.62 -16.98 -9.12
CA ARG A 37 5.91 -17.01 -8.44
C ARG A 37 7.03 -16.44 -9.30
N ARG A 38 7.87 -15.59 -8.70
CA ARG A 38 9.10 -15.05 -9.27
C ARG A 38 10.19 -15.09 -8.20
N ARG A 39 11.20 -15.95 -8.41
CA ARG A 39 12.26 -16.21 -7.40
C ARG A 39 11.65 -16.60 -6.04
N LYS A 40 11.86 -15.77 -5.00
CA LYS A 40 11.31 -15.94 -3.65
C LYS A 40 9.89 -15.37 -3.50
N ASP A 41 9.46 -14.52 -4.42
CA ASP A 41 8.18 -13.83 -4.33
C ASP A 41 7.09 -14.80 -4.81
N VAL A 42 6.13 -15.09 -3.94
CA VAL A 42 4.94 -15.87 -4.25
C VAL A 42 3.73 -14.99 -3.98
N VAL A 43 2.87 -14.76 -4.98
CA VAL A 43 1.67 -13.93 -4.83
C VAL A 43 0.40 -14.75 -5.06
N LEU A 44 -0.60 -14.56 -4.20
CA LEU A 44 -1.94 -15.14 -4.34
C LEU A 44 -2.91 -14.04 -4.74
N LEU A 45 -3.34 -14.03 -6.01
CA LEU A 45 -4.09 -12.92 -6.56
C LEU A 45 -5.57 -13.21 -6.71
N LYS A 46 -6.38 -12.33 -6.15
CA LYS A 46 -7.82 -12.24 -6.40
C LYS A 46 -8.10 -11.12 -7.38
N VAL A 47 -8.83 -11.40 -8.45
CA VAL A 47 -9.13 -10.41 -9.49
C VAL A 47 -10.62 -10.08 -9.50
N LEU A 48 -10.95 -8.80 -9.31
CA LEU A 48 -12.32 -8.31 -9.16
C LEU A 48 -12.54 -6.99 -9.92
N ALA A 49 -13.61 -6.92 -10.72
CA ALA A 49 -13.99 -5.63 -11.31
C ALA A 49 -14.44 -4.62 -10.23
N ASN A 50 -15.19 -5.08 -9.22
CA ASN A 50 -15.58 -4.28 -8.07
C ASN A 50 -15.00 -4.92 -6.80
N VAL A 51 -14.13 -4.19 -6.10
CA VAL A 51 -13.43 -4.68 -4.91
C VAL A 51 -14.34 -4.76 -3.67
N ASP A 52 -15.52 -4.13 -3.68
CA ASP A 52 -16.54 -4.32 -2.63
C ASP A 52 -17.12 -5.74 -2.58
N ALA A 53 -16.91 -6.53 -3.64
CA ALA A 53 -17.26 -7.94 -3.64
C ALA A 53 -16.25 -8.81 -2.86
N PHE A 54 -15.11 -8.24 -2.45
CA PHE A 54 -14.13 -8.92 -1.63
C PHE A 54 -14.62 -8.92 -0.17
N GLY A 55 -15.07 -10.08 0.31
CA GLY A 55 -15.64 -10.24 1.64
C GLY A 55 -14.64 -10.66 2.71
N GLY A 56 -15.00 -10.45 3.97
CA GLY A 56 -14.14 -10.71 5.14
C GLY A 56 -13.69 -12.15 5.27
N GLN A 57 -14.56 -13.13 4.97
CA GLN A 57 -14.20 -14.54 4.99
C GLN A 57 -13.09 -14.84 3.98
N THR A 58 -13.24 -14.40 2.72
CA THR A 58 -12.23 -14.59 1.68
C THR A 58 -10.93 -13.89 2.04
N GLY A 59 -10.97 -12.68 2.59
CA GLY A 59 -9.79 -11.97 3.06
C GLY A 59 -9.07 -12.70 4.19
N ALA A 60 -9.80 -13.22 5.17
CA ALA A 60 -9.23 -14.02 6.26
C ALA A 60 -8.58 -15.31 5.75
N GLU A 61 -9.24 -16.03 4.83
CA GLU A 61 -8.69 -17.23 4.21
C GLU A 61 -7.44 -16.94 3.39
N MET A 62 -7.44 -15.88 2.56
CA MET A 62 -6.27 -15.51 1.76
C MET A 62 -5.07 -15.15 2.64
N ARG A 63 -5.28 -14.44 3.76
CA ARG A 63 -4.19 -14.15 4.71
C ARG A 63 -3.63 -15.41 5.35
N ARG A 64 -4.49 -16.34 5.79
CA ARG A 64 -4.04 -17.64 6.31
C ARG A 64 -3.26 -18.44 5.27
N LEU A 65 -3.74 -18.48 4.03
CA LEU A 65 -3.02 -19.15 2.95
C LEU A 65 -1.68 -18.47 2.66
N GLY A 66 -1.63 -17.14 2.71
CA GLY A 66 -0.39 -16.39 2.55
C GLY A 66 0.64 -16.75 3.63
N GLU A 67 0.21 -16.79 4.89
CA GLU A 67 1.04 -17.22 6.02
C GLU A 67 1.58 -18.65 5.84
N TYR A 68 0.70 -19.62 5.52
CA TYR A 68 1.11 -21.02 5.37
C TYR A 68 1.98 -21.31 4.14
N LEU A 69 1.87 -20.50 3.10
CA LEU A 69 2.56 -20.72 1.82
C LEU A 69 3.72 -19.75 1.61
N GLU A 70 4.06 -18.93 2.61
CA GLU A 70 5.03 -17.83 2.50
C GLU A 70 4.74 -16.98 1.25
N ALA A 71 3.46 -16.65 1.07
CA ALA A 71 2.94 -15.96 -0.10
C ALA A 71 2.21 -14.68 0.28
N THR A 72 2.31 -13.67 -0.57
CA THR A 72 1.64 -12.39 -0.42
C THR A 72 0.21 -12.47 -0.97
N PRO A 73 -0.83 -12.36 -0.14
CA PRO A 73 -2.20 -12.22 -0.64
C PRO A 73 -2.41 -10.81 -1.19
N MET A 74 -3.02 -10.69 -2.37
CA MET A 74 -3.29 -9.38 -2.97
C MET A 74 -4.55 -9.41 -3.85
N VAL A 75 -5.22 -8.27 -3.95
CA VAL A 75 -6.37 -8.07 -4.84
C VAL A 75 -5.98 -7.12 -5.97
N ILE A 76 -6.23 -7.51 -7.21
CA ILE A 76 -6.23 -6.57 -8.34
C ILE A 76 -7.67 -6.24 -8.69
N GLY A 77 -8.02 -4.97 -8.69
CA GLY A 77 -9.36 -4.55 -9.07
C GLY A 77 -9.45 -3.19 -9.73
N LEU A 78 -10.60 -2.90 -10.34
CA LEU A 78 -10.77 -1.68 -11.15
C LEU A 78 -11.33 -0.53 -10.34
N ARG A 79 -12.28 -0.83 -9.44
CA ARG A 79 -13.09 0.18 -8.77
C ARG A 79 -13.73 -0.30 -7.50
N THR A 80 -14.20 0.64 -6.70
CA THR A 80 -15.24 0.44 -5.69
C THR A 80 -16.63 0.63 -6.33
N ARG A 81 -17.68 0.65 -5.51
CA ARG A 81 -19.02 1.08 -5.93
C ARG A 81 -19.06 2.53 -6.40
N ASN A 82 -18.24 3.40 -5.83
CA ASN A 82 -18.40 4.85 -5.96
C ASN A 82 -17.39 5.46 -6.94
N GLU A 83 -16.19 4.89 -7.04
CA GLU A 83 -15.08 5.45 -7.81
C GLU A 83 -14.11 4.37 -8.29
N ASP A 84 -13.36 4.70 -9.33
CA ASP A 84 -12.25 3.87 -9.82
C ASP A 84 -11.06 3.93 -8.85
N LEU A 85 -10.29 2.86 -8.78
CA LEU A 85 -9.08 2.85 -7.96
C LEU A 85 -8.03 3.77 -8.59
N LYS A 86 -7.48 4.69 -7.80
CA LYS A 86 -6.44 5.61 -8.27
C LYS A 86 -5.14 4.86 -8.53
N PRO A 87 -4.49 5.05 -9.69
CA PRO A 87 -3.12 4.58 -9.92
C PRO A 87 -2.15 5.12 -8.86
N GLY A 88 -1.13 4.34 -8.52
CA GLY A 88 -0.12 4.68 -7.50
C GLY A 88 -0.61 4.59 -6.04
N VAL A 89 -1.89 4.29 -5.80
CA VAL A 89 -2.46 4.18 -4.44
C VAL A 89 -2.71 2.72 -4.06
N VAL A 90 -2.26 2.33 -2.87
CA VAL A 90 -2.61 1.06 -2.23
C VAL A 90 -3.86 1.23 -1.39
N TYR A 91 -4.86 0.37 -1.61
CA TYR A 91 -6.04 0.29 -0.75
C TYR A 91 -5.95 -0.99 0.08
N PHE A 92 -6.66 -1.04 1.20
CA PHE A 92 -6.74 -2.26 2.01
C PHE A 92 -8.17 -2.72 2.19
N ARG A 93 -8.40 -4.03 2.01
CA ARG A 93 -9.68 -4.66 2.36
C ARG A 93 -9.45 -5.93 3.12
N HIS A 94 -10.02 -6.00 4.32
CA HIS A 94 -9.87 -7.15 5.22
C HIS A 94 -8.40 -7.49 5.49
N GLY A 95 -7.55 -6.46 5.53
CA GLY A 95 -6.09 -6.58 5.70
C GLY A 95 -5.35 -7.23 4.53
N VAL A 96 -5.93 -7.20 3.32
CA VAL A 96 -5.28 -7.60 2.08
C VAL A 96 -5.08 -6.35 1.21
N PRO A 97 -3.86 -6.10 0.67
CA PRO A 97 -3.61 -5.00 -0.24
C PRO A 97 -4.42 -5.15 -1.53
N VAL A 98 -4.90 -4.02 -2.02
CA VAL A 98 -5.75 -3.88 -3.20
C VAL A 98 -5.12 -2.85 -4.11
N LEU A 99 -4.76 -3.26 -5.33
CA LEU A 99 -4.13 -2.41 -6.34
C LEU A 99 -5.02 -2.29 -7.58
N SER A 100 -4.90 -1.17 -8.29
CA SER A 100 -5.37 -1.08 -9.67
C SER A 100 -4.46 -1.89 -10.61
N PRO A 101 -4.91 -2.24 -11.82
CA PRO A 101 -4.02 -2.84 -12.81
C PRO A 101 -2.81 -1.98 -13.13
N ASP A 102 -2.98 -0.65 -13.15
CA ASP A 102 -1.90 0.30 -13.40
C ASP A 102 -0.86 0.26 -12.26
N SER A 103 -1.30 0.30 -10.99
CA SER A 103 -0.38 0.16 -9.85
C SER A 103 0.33 -1.20 -9.82
N ALA A 104 -0.32 -2.26 -10.31
CA ALA A 104 0.30 -3.58 -10.42
C ALA A 104 1.31 -3.67 -11.57
N MET A 105 1.05 -2.98 -12.68
CA MET A 105 1.98 -2.81 -13.80
C MET A 105 3.26 -2.13 -13.31
N ASP A 106 3.10 -1.00 -12.62
CA ASP A 106 4.21 -0.24 -12.02
C ASP A 106 5.01 -1.11 -11.05
N LEU A 107 4.32 -1.78 -10.12
CA LEU A 107 4.97 -2.62 -9.11
C LEU A 107 5.72 -3.82 -9.70
N PHE A 108 5.09 -4.59 -10.58
CA PHE A 108 5.62 -5.88 -10.99
C PHE A 108 6.53 -5.82 -12.21
N VAL A 109 6.27 -4.93 -13.17
CA VAL A 109 7.04 -4.84 -14.42
C VAL A 109 8.00 -3.67 -14.40
N GLU A 110 7.55 -2.48 -14.03
CA GLU A 110 8.42 -1.30 -13.97
C GLU A 110 9.29 -1.29 -12.70
N GLU A 111 9.01 -2.19 -11.75
CA GLU A 111 9.69 -2.30 -10.44
C GLU A 111 9.60 -1.00 -9.62
N VAL A 112 8.51 -0.25 -9.80
CA VAL A 112 8.21 1.00 -9.07
C VAL A 112 7.19 0.72 -7.97
N PRO A 113 7.60 0.69 -6.69
CA PRO A 113 6.67 0.44 -5.60
C PRO A 113 5.77 1.65 -5.34
N PRO A 114 4.53 1.44 -4.87
CA PRO A 114 3.63 2.53 -4.52
C PRO A 114 4.13 3.26 -3.25
N LEU A 115 3.99 4.58 -3.23
CA LEU A 115 4.32 5.43 -2.08
C LEU A 115 3.09 5.79 -1.24
N ILE A 116 1.91 5.77 -1.85
CA ILE A 116 0.67 6.27 -1.25
C ILE A 116 -0.24 5.10 -0.89
N TYR A 117 -0.88 5.18 0.28
CA TYR A 117 -1.96 4.29 0.65
C TYR A 117 -3.19 5.03 1.16
N ALA A 118 -4.35 4.38 1.06
CA ALA A 118 -5.62 4.90 1.55
C ALA A 118 -5.95 4.32 2.93
N ALA A 119 -6.31 5.20 3.86
CA ALA A 119 -6.74 4.84 5.22
C ALA A 119 -7.95 5.74 5.62
N PRO A 120 -8.58 5.52 6.79
CA PRO A 120 -9.56 6.47 7.32
C PRO A 120 -9.02 7.91 7.29
N GLY A 121 -9.84 8.87 6.88
CA GLY A 121 -9.46 10.28 6.81
C GLY A 121 -8.75 10.72 5.51
N GLY A 122 -8.19 9.82 4.70
CA GLY A 122 -7.62 10.23 3.41
C GLY A 122 -6.49 9.35 2.86
N LEU A 123 -5.56 10.01 2.15
CA LEU A 123 -4.38 9.40 1.55
C LEU A 123 -3.15 9.75 2.38
N TYR A 124 -2.31 8.75 2.60
CA TYR A 124 -1.14 8.83 3.46
C TYR A 124 0.10 8.26 2.76
N VAL A 125 1.25 8.67 3.26
CA VAL A 125 2.59 8.29 2.80
C VAL A 125 3.43 7.95 4.01
N ASN A 126 4.18 6.85 3.95
CA ASN A 126 5.13 6.49 5.00
C ASN A 126 6.28 7.51 5.00
N ILE A 127 6.68 8.01 6.16
CA ILE A 127 7.82 8.92 6.27
C ILE A 127 9.06 8.12 6.69
N ASP A 128 10.18 8.36 6.01
CA ASP A 128 11.49 7.92 6.48
C ASP A 128 11.86 8.75 7.72
N GLY A 129 11.53 8.21 8.90
CA GLY A 129 11.66 8.91 10.17
C GLY A 129 13.13 9.17 10.56
N GLU A 130 14.01 8.21 10.28
CA GLU A 130 15.46 8.37 10.49
C GLU A 130 15.97 9.52 9.62
N LEU A 131 15.61 9.51 8.34
CA LEU A 131 16.02 10.55 7.41
C LEU A 131 15.44 11.92 7.76
N LEU A 132 14.18 11.99 8.19
CA LEU A 132 13.55 13.23 8.65
C LEU A 132 14.31 13.79 9.86
N SER A 133 14.69 12.94 10.82
CA SER A 133 15.42 13.36 12.02
C SER A 133 16.79 13.93 11.68
N ASP A 134 17.49 13.30 10.74
CA ASP A 134 18.79 13.73 10.24
C ASP A 134 18.69 15.11 9.58
N VAL A 135 17.78 15.28 8.60
CA VAL A 135 17.69 16.52 7.82
C VAL A 135 17.18 17.70 8.63
N ARG A 136 16.32 17.44 9.63
CA ARG A 136 15.91 18.45 10.60
C ARG A 136 17.10 18.88 11.45
N SER A 137 17.89 17.91 11.92
CA SER A 137 19.02 18.17 12.83
C SER A 137 20.19 18.86 12.13
N ASP A 138 20.44 18.54 10.86
CA ASP A 138 21.44 19.21 10.00
C ASP A 138 21.14 20.71 9.81
N ARG A 139 19.86 21.09 9.89
CA ARG A 139 19.43 22.50 9.88
C ARG A 139 19.38 23.15 11.26
N GLU A 140 19.75 22.42 12.32
CA GLU A 140 19.66 22.83 13.72
C GLU A 140 18.21 23.18 14.15
N TRP A 141 17.22 22.54 13.54
CA TRP A 141 15.80 22.78 13.87
C TRP A 141 15.36 21.93 15.04
N SER A 142 14.64 22.54 15.99
CA SER A 142 13.94 21.78 17.02
C SER A 142 12.67 21.13 16.45
N LEU A 143 12.16 20.08 17.09
CA LEU A 143 10.84 19.51 16.77
C LEU A 143 9.75 20.58 16.75
N GLY A 144 9.80 21.53 17.70
CA GLY A 144 8.82 22.62 17.79
C GLY A 144 8.91 23.59 16.61
N ARG A 145 10.11 23.85 16.09
CA ARG A 145 10.28 24.69 14.90
C ARG A 145 9.66 24.04 13.67
N LEU A 146 9.98 22.77 13.40
CA LEU A 146 9.39 22.04 12.27
C LEU A 146 7.87 21.92 12.41
N ALA A 147 7.37 21.70 13.64
CA ALA A 147 5.95 21.65 13.92
C ALA A 147 5.23 22.96 13.57
N SER A 148 5.86 24.11 13.83
CA SER A 148 5.33 25.42 13.43
C SER A 148 5.30 25.64 11.93
N GLU A 149 6.32 25.19 11.19
CA GLU A 149 6.32 25.28 9.71
C GLU A 149 5.17 24.46 9.13
N LEU A 150 5.01 23.21 9.58
CA LEU A 150 3.98 22.28 9.10
C LEU A 150 2.57 22.53 9.67
N SER A 151 2.40 23.50 10.56
CA SER A 151 1.13 23.74 11.28
C SER A 151 0.58 22.49 12.00
N VAL A 152 1.47 21.69 12.60
CA VAL A 152 1.12 20.49 13.39
C VAL A 152 1.63 20.58 14.82
N SER A 153 1.27 19.62 15.66
CA SER A 153 1.80 19.55 17.02
C SER A 153 3.27 19.07 17.02
N ARG A 154 4.04 19.49 18.04
CA ARG A 154 5.38 18.94 18.29
C ARG A 154 5.38 17.42 18.43
N ARG A 155 4.32 16.84 18.99
CA ARG A 155 4.14 15.38 19.16
C ARG A 155 3.99 14.71 17.79
N THR A 156 3.29 15.34 16.85
CA THR A 156 3.11 14.83 15.48
C THR A 156 4.45 14.72 14.76
N VAL A 157 5.30 15.75 14.82
CA VAL A 157 6.65 15.68 14.24
C VAL A 157 7.49 14.57 14.87
N SER A 158 7.40 14.40 16.19
CA SER A 158 8.07 13.28 16.88
C SER A 158 7.59 11.93 16.32
N LYS A 159 6.27 11.75 16.14
CA LYS A 159 5.72 10.52 15.57
C LYS A 159 6.23 10.28 14.14
N TYR A 160 6.36 11.33 13.30
CA TYR A 160 6.93 11.18 11.96
C TYR A 160 8.38 10.69 12.00
N GLU A 161 9.20 11.23 12.92
CA GLU A 161 10.58 10.73 13.13
C GLU A 161 10.62 9.30 13.70
N ASP A 162 9.57 8.90 14.41
CA ASP A 162 9.39 7.51 14.89
C ASP A 162 8.84 6.57 13.78
N GLY A 163 8.71 7.05 12.53
CA GLY A 163 8.30 6.26 11.36
C GLY A 163 6.80 6.26 11.06
N MET A 164 6.03 7.16 11.69
CA MET A 164 4.61 7.32 11.39
C MET A 164 4.38 7.93 10.01
N SER A 165 3.32 7.48 9.34
CA SER A 165 2.84 8.07 8.09
C SER A 165 2.26 9.48 8.27
N ALA A 166 2.39 10.29 7.23
CA ALA A 166 1.78 11.61 7.13
C ALA A 166 0.73 11.65 6.01
N SER A 167 -0.16 12.64 6.02
CA SER A 167 -1.01 12.89 4.85
C SER A 167 -0.15 13.26 3.64
N VAL A 168 -0.68 13.03 2.43
CA VAL A 168 0.03 13.42 1.19
C VAL A 168 0.41 14.91 1.19
N ASP A 169 -0.45 15.78 1.72
CA ASP A 169 -0.21 17.23 1.78
C ASP A 169 0.97 17.56 2.71
N VAL A 170 1.02 16.95 3.91
CA VAL A 170 2.13 17.16 4.86
C VAL A 170 3.43 16.54 4.33
N ALA A 171 3.36 15.38 3.66
CA ALA A 171 4.53 14.78 3.04
C ALA A 171 5.12 15.67 1.94
N ALA A 172 4.27 16.25 1.08
CA ALA A 172 4.71 17.19 0.06
C ALA A 172 5.34 18.45 0.67
N GLU A 173 4.74 19.00 1.73
CA GLU A 173 5.29 20.16 2.44
C GLU A 173 6.66 19.86 3.08
N LEU A 174 6.83 18.68 3.67
CA LEU A 174 8.12 18.21 4.19
C LEU A 174 9.18 18.15 3.09
N GLU A 175 8.85 17.56 1.93
CA GLU A 175 9.78 17.46 0.80
C GLU A 175 10.14 18.85 0.23
N ASP A 176 9.18 19.78 0.18
CA ASP A 176 9.40 21.17 -0.24
C ASP A 176 10.30 21.92 0.76
N ILE A 177 10.08 21.75 2.07
CA ILE A 177 10.90 22.36 3.11
C ILE A 177 12.35 21.87 2.98
N PHE A 178 12.55 20.56 2.84
CA PHE A 178 13.88 19.95 2.90
C PHE A 178 14.58 19.81 1.53
N ASP A 179 13.87 20.08 0.43
CA ASP A 179 14.32 19.94 -0.97
C ASP A 179 14.87 18.53 -1.27
N ARG A 180 14.15 17.51 -0.78
CA ARG A 180 14.51 16.10 -0.97
C ARG A 180 13.34 15.17 -0.68
N PRO A 181 13.31 13.97 -1.30
CA PRO A 181 12.33 12.96 -0.96
C PRO A 181 12.47 12.49 0.49
N LEU A 182 11.34 12.36 1.17
CA LEU A 182 11.21 11.84 2.53
C LEU A 182 10.18 10.71 2.63
N ALA A 183 9.45 10.45 1.53
CA ALA A 183 8.54 9.33 1.41
C ALA A 183 9.27 7.98 1.33
N SER A 184 8.80 7.02 2.12
CA SER A 184 9.18 5.61 2.04
C SER A 184 8.14 4.78 1.26
N PRO A 185 8.55 3.75 0.51
CA PRO A 185 7.62 2.87 -0.17
C PRO A 185 6.66 2.13 0.78
N VAL A 186 5.46 1.82 0.28
CA VAL A 186 4.50 0.96 0.96
C VAL A 186 4.90 -0.50 0.72
N SER A 187 5.28 -1.21 1.78
CA SER A 187 5.55 -2.66 1.70
C SER A 187 4.26 -3.41 1.39
N VAL A 188 4.15 -3.91 0.16
CA VAL A 188 3.01 -4.73 -0.29
C VAL A 188 3.36 -6.20 -0.47
N LEU A 189 4.64 -6.56 -0.47
CA LEU A 189 5.12 -7.92 -0.73
C LEU A 189 5.60 -8.66 0.53
N ASP A 190 6.10 -7.96 1.55
CA ASP A 190 6.76 -8.60 2.72
C ASP A 190 5.79 -9.09 3.83
N GLY A 191 4.51 -9.23 3.52
CA GLY A 191 3.55 -9.97 4.36
C GLY A 191 2.60 -9.09 5.18
N ALA A 192 1.51 -9.69 5.63
CA ALA A 192 0.36 -9.01 6.24
C ALA A 192 0.59 -8.50 7.67
N GLU A 193 1.79 -8.69 8.25
CA GLU A 193 2.14 -8.21 9.60
C GLU A 193 2.69 -6.77 9.55
N GLU A 194 3.64 -6.46 8.67
CA GLU A 194 4.19 -5.10 8.55
C GLU A 194 3.14 -4.09 8.06
N VAL A 195 2.23 -4.53 7.19
CA VAL A 195 1.10 -3.71 6.75
C VAL A 195 0.18 -3.35 7.91
N ARG A 196 0.04 -4.21 8.93
CA ARG A 196 -0.84 -3.97 10.09
C ARG A 196 -0.21 -3.05 11.13
N ASP A 197 1.10 -3.15 11.33
CA ASP A 197 1.82 -2.30 12.29
C ASP A 197 1.96 -0.86 11.77
N GLY A 198 1.86 -0.64 10.44
CA GLY A 198 1.68 0.69 9.83
C GLY A 198 0.22 1.21 9.80
N VAL A 199 -0.75 0.44 10.31
CA VAL A 199 -2.14 0.89 10.57
C VAL A 199 -2.36 1.11 12.06
N ASP A 200 -1.34 1.55 12.80
CA ASP A 200 -1.64 2.49 13.87
C ASP A 200 -2.32 3.68 13.18
N ASP A 201 -3.64 3.78 13.36
CA ASP A 201 -4.43 4.92 12.89
C ASP A 201 -3.62 6.16 13.25
N PRO A 202 -3.25 7.01 12.28
CA PRO A 202 -2.82 8.34 12.65
C PRO A 202 -3.99 8.93 13.39
N ASP A 203 -3.92 8.92 14.74
CA ASP A 203 -4.74 9.77 15.59
C ASP A 203 -4.80 11.09 14.83
N GLU A 204 -6.00 11.49 14.39
CA GLU A 204 -6.20 12.75 13.69
C GLU A 204 -5.34 13.78 14.43
N PRO A 205 -4.44 14.52 13.75
CA PRO A 205 -3.64 15.51 14.43
C PRO A 205 -4.62 16.38 15.20
N ASP A 206 -4.55 16.35 16.54
CA ASP A 206 -5.45 17.08 17.42
C ASP A 206 -5.47 18.52 16.93
N ALA A 207 -6.51 18.86 16.16
CA ALA A 207 -6.74 20.19 15.67
C ALA A 207 -7.30 20.96 16.85
N ASP A 208 -6.42 21.45 17.72
CA ASP A 208 -6.80 22.29 18.84
C ASP A 208 -6.44 23.78 18.55
N PRO A 209 -7.28 24.72 19.05
CA PRO A 209 -7.59 26.02 18.45
C PRO A 209 -6.57 27.16 18.65
#